data_AF-A0A2E9VZN6-F1
#
_entry.id   AF-A0A2E9VZN6-F1
#
_cell.length_a   1.000
_cell.length_b   1.000
_cell.length_c   1.000
_cell.angle_alpha   90.00
_cell.angle_beta   90.00
_cell.angle_gamma   90.00
#
_symmetry.space_group_name_H-M   'P 1'
#
loop_
_entity.id
_entity.type
_entity.pdbx_description
1 polymer ?
#
loop_
_entity_poly.entity_id
_entity_poly.type
_entity_poly.pdbx_seq_one_letter_code
_entity_poly.pdbx_strand_id
1 'polypeptide(L)'
;MIRTLTKRINMNHYEIVFILNPQQSAESKLFEKCKEQIIAVNGTVDRSEEIGSRELAYPINDCNKGHYYLINFQCESKELSKIEGLFKFNEAILRSSIVKKRRSETEPSVLLTQTREKQSEMKKFSESKTSERDKQATPIKEIKEEAKLTEKVENFEKESEPAETKGDNK
;
A
#
# COMPACT_ATOMS: atom_id res chain seq x y z
N MET A 1 -18.90 54.62 17.23
CA MET A 1 -19.35 53.67 16.21
C MET A 1 -18.13 52.86 15.75
N ILE A 2 -17.87 51.71 16.38
CA ILE A 2 -16.65 50.93 16.13
C ILE A 2 -16.90 50.07 14.89
N ARG A 3 -16.28 50.46 13.78
CA ARG A 3 -16.26 49.69 12.53
C ARG A 3 -15.37 48.46 12.75
N THR A 4 -15.96 47.31 13.06
CA THR A 4 -15.23 46.03 13.08
C THR A 4 -14.71 45.75 11.68
N LEU A 5 -13.39 45.73 11.50
CA LEU A 5 -12.75 45.27 10.27
C LEU A 5 -13.04 43.77 10.11
N THR A 6 -14.02 43.42 9.31
CA THR A 6 -14.20 42.04 8.84
C THR A 6 -13.00 41.70 7.96
N LYS A 7 -12.04 40.95 8.52
CA LYS A 7 -10.89 40.41 7.79
C LYS A 7 -11.42 39.66 6.56
N ARG A 8 -11.10 40.15 5.36
CA ARG A 8 -11.49 39.49 4.11
C ARG A 8 -10.72 38.17 4.01
N ILE A 9 -11.38 37.05 4.28
CA ILE A 9 -10.77 35.71 4.18
C ILE A 9 -10.71 35.36 2.70
N ASN A 10 -9.50 35.22 2.16
CA ASN A 10 -9.31 34.87 0.76
C ASN A 10 -8.95 33.38 0.65
N MET A 11 -9.97 32.56 0.38
CA MET A 11 -9.81 31.12 0.16
C MET A 11 -9.22 30.87 -1.23
N ASN A 12 -8.15 30.09 -1.29
CA ASN A 12 -7.52 29.70 -2.55
C ASN A 12 -7.71 28.19 -2.74
N HIS A 13 -7.87 27.75 -3.99
CA HIS A 13 -7.87 26.35 -4.34
C HIS A 13 -6.44 25.85 -4.55
N TYR A 14 -6.16 24.67 -4.02
CA TYR A 14 -4.88 24.00 -4.15
C TYR A 14 -5.11 22.55 -4.57
N GLU A 15 -4.11 22.01 -5.24
CA GLU A 15 -3.99 20.58 -5.51
C GLU A 15 -2.66 20.13 -4.92
N ILE A 16 -2.71 19.05 -4.16
CA ILE A 16 -1.52 18.38 -3.69
C ILE A 16 -1.46 16.98 -4.27
N VAL A 17 -0.30 16.64 -4.81
CA VAL A 17 0.06 15.30 -5.25
C VAL A 17 1.28 14.88 -4.46
N PHE A 18 1.23 13.69 -3.87
CA PHE A 18 2.37 13.12 -3.17
C PHE A 18 2.49 11.62 -3.41
N ILE A 19 3.73 11.15 -3.31
CA ILE A 19 4.13 9.77 -3.57
C ILE A 19 4.68 9.19 -2.28
N LEU A 20 4.08 8.10 -1.81
CA LEU A 20 4.56 7.35 -0.66
C LEU A 20 5.41 6.15 -1.07
N ASN A 21 6.36 5.82 -0.21
CA ASN A 21 7.18 4.63 -0.34
C ASN A 21 6.33 3.37 -0.04
N PRO A 22 6.22 2.41 -0.98
CA PRO A 22 5.44 1.17 -0.82
C PRO A 22 5.90 0.27 0.34
N GLN A 23 7.14 0.42 0.79
CA GLN A 23 7.70 -0.41 1.85
C GLN A 23 7.28 0.05 3.25
N GLN A 24 6.78 1.28 3.38
CA GLN A 24 6.38 1.84 4.66
C GLN A 24 4.91 1.52 4.93
N SER A 25 4.60 0.87 6.05
CA SER A 25 3.21 0.50 6.42
C SER A 25 2.32 1.68 6.83
N ALA A 26 2.84 2.92 6.75
CA ALA A 26 2.18 4.13 7.21
C ALA A 26 1.31 4.82 6.15
N GLU A 27 1.11 4.22 4.97
CA GLU A 27 0.45 4.86 3.82
C GLU A 27 -0.93 5.45 4.15
N SER A 28 -1.83 4.60 4.66
CA SER A 28 -3.21 5.01 4.97
C SER A 28 -3.25 6.05 6.09
N LYS A 29 -2.34 5.97 7.07
CA LYS A 29 -2.31 6.89 8.21
C LYS A 29 -1.92 8.31 7.80
N LEU A 30 -1.01 8.45 6.83
CA LEU A 30 -0.57 9.77 6.40
C LEU A 30 -1.61 10.49 5.54
N PHE A 31 -2.30 9.75 4.66
CA PHE A 31 -3.38 10.31 3.85
C PHE A 31 -4.52 10.86 4.70
N GLU A 32 -4.98 10.09 5.69
CA GLU A 32 -6.00 10.55 6.64
C GLU A 32 -5.53 11.77 7.46
N LYS A 33 -4.30 11.73 7.99
CA LYS A 33 -3.71 12.88 8.70
C LYS A 33 -3.66 14.15 7.85
N CYS A 34 -3.38 14.03 6.56
CA CYS A 34 -3.38 15.18 5.68
C CYS A 34 -4.78 15.80 5.54
N LYS A 35 -5.82 14.96 5.41
CA LYS A 35 -7.22 15.43 5.37
C LYS A 35 -7.63 16.09 6.69
N GLU A 36 -7.28 15.48 7.82
CA GLU A 36 -7.52 16.04 9.15
C GLU A 36 -6.84 17.41 9.32
N GLN A 37 -5.61 17.56 8.87
CA GLN A 37 -4.88 18.83 8.94
C GLN A 37 -5.52 19.91 8.08
N ILE A 38 -6.01 19.57 6.88
CA ILE A 38 -6.74 20.51 6.01
C ILE A 38 -7.99 21.02 6.73
N ILE A 39 -8.74 20.12 7.37
CA ILE A 39 -9.95 20.49 8.13
C ILE A 39 -9.57 21.34 9.35
N ALA A 40 -8.49 21.00 10.05
CA ALA A 40 -8.03 21.72 11.24
C ALA A 40 -7.63 23.19 10.96
N VAL A 41 -7.21 23.51 9.73
CA VAL A 41 -6.91 24.89 9.29
C VAL A 41 -8.12 25.61 8.71
N ASN A 42 -9.34 25.12 8.95
CA ASN A 42 -10.59 25.60 8.34
C ASN A 42 -10.59 25.53 6.81
N GLY A 43 -9.90 24.53 6.26
CA GLY A 43 -9.94 24.22 4.84
C GLY A 43 -11.06 23.23 4.49
N THR A 44 -11.44 23.22 3.22
CA THR A 44 -12.45 22.30 2.67
C THR A 44 -11.77 21.34 1.70
N VAL A 45 -12.04 20.04 1.82
CA VAL A 45 -11.59 19.04 0.84
C VAL A 45 -12.66 18.90 -0.24
N ASP A 46 -12.28 19.15 -1.48
CA ASP A 46 -13.16 19.03 -2.65
C ASP A 46 -13.09 17.62 -3.26
N ARG A 47 -11.87 17.08 -3.37
CA ARG A 47 -11.57 15.77 -3.95
C ARG A 47 -10.44 15.13 -3.18
N SER A 48 -10.54 13.82 -2.93
CA SER A 48 -9.47 13.04 -2.31
C SER A 48 -9.40 11.66 -2.95
N GLU A 49 -8.25 11.32 -3.49
CA GLU A 49 -8.06 10.10 -4.27
C GLU A 49 -6.81 9.33 -3.82
N GLU A 50 -7.03 8.06 -3.54
CA GLU A 50 -5.96 7.06 -3.53
C GLU A 50 -5.85 6.49 -4.95
N ILE A 51 -4.87 6.98 -5.71
CA ILE A 51 -4.64 6.56 -7.10
C ILE A 51 -4.07 5.14 -7.10
N GLY A 52 -3.23 4.82 -6.12
CA GLY A 52 -2.63 3.51 -5.93
C GLY A 52 -1.21 3.41 -6.45
N SER A 53 -0.72 2.16 -6.58
CA SER A 53 0.67 1.87 -6.92
C SER A 53 0.96 2.11 -8.40
N ARG A 54 1.99 2.90 -8.71
CA ARG A 54 2.49 3.14 -10.06
C ARG A 54 4.02 3.06 -10.09
N GLU A 55 4.56 2.73 -11.26
CA GLU A 55 6.00 2.68 -11.52
C GLU A 55 6.55 4.09 -11.74
N LEU A 56 7.69 4.40 -11.13
CA LEU A 56 8.38 5.66 -11.27
C LEU A 56 9.27 5.64 -12.51
N ALA A 57 9.43 6.79 -13.17
CA ALA A 57 10.32 6.91 -14.33
C ALA A 57 11.80 6.66 -13.98
N TYR A 58 12.17 6.88 -12.72
CA TYR A 58 13.49 6.63 -12.17
C TYR A 58 13.37 6.33 -10.66
N PRO A 59 14.32 5.58 -10.07
CA PRO A 59 14.29 5.28 -8.66
C PRO A 59 14.44 6.54 -7.81
N ILE A 60 13.62 6.67 -6.76
CA ILE A 60 13.77 7.69 -5.72
C ILE A 60 14.00 6.95 -4.41
N ASN A 61 15.13 7.17 -3.75
CA ASN A 61 15.53 6.44 -2.54
C ASN A 61 15.42 4.91 -2.74
N ASP A 62 15.99 4.40 -3.84
CA ASP A 62 15.98 2.99 -4.25
C ASP A 62 14.59 2.37 -4.49
N CYS A 63 13.54 3.18 -4.53
CA CYS A 63 12.17 2.74 -4.83
C CYS A 63 11.85 2.96 -6.32
N ASN A 64 11.49 1.90 -7.04
CA ASN A 64 11.01 1.97 -8.43
C ASN A 64 9.49 2.12 -8.54
N LYS A 65 8.76 1.95 -7.44
CA LYS A 65 7.31 2.07 -7.36
C LYS A 65 6.94 3.03 -6.25
N GLY A 66 5.79 3.69 -6.40
CA GLY A 66 5.26 4.62 -5.42
C GLY A 66 3.73 4.56 -5.35
N HIS A 67 3.19 4.82 -4.17
CA HIS A 67 1.75 4.94 -3.96
C HIS A 67 1.35 6.41 -4.11
N TYR A 68 0.52 6.68 -5.12
CA TYR A 68 0.13 8.04 -5.47
C TYR A 68 -1.16 8.43 -4.75
N TYR A 69 -1.12 9.63 -4.17
CA TYR A 69 -2.26 10.27 -3.55
C TYR A 69 -2.45 11.66 -4.13
N LEU A 70 -3.72 12.06 -4.26
CA LEU A 70 -4.10 13.35 -4.78
C LEU A 70 -5.23 13.94 -3.93
N ILE A 71 -5.11 15.21 -3.57
CA ILE A 71 -6.15 15.95 -2.83
C ILE A 71 -6.31 17.33 -3.45
N ASN A 72 -7.56 17.71 -3.76
CA ASN A 72 -7.92 19.08 -4.06
C ASN A 72 -8.65 19.66 -2.86
N PHE A 73 -8.20 20.83 -2.44
CA PHE A 73 -8.70 21.46 -1.24
C PHE A 73 -8.65 22.98 -1.35
N GLN A 74 -9.35 23.63 -0.43
CA GLN A 74 -9.44 25.08 -0.31
C GLN A 74 -8.87 25.49 1.04
N CYS A 75 -7.96 26.45 1.08
CA CYS A 75 -7.47 27.00 2.35
C CYS A 75 -7.07 28.48 2.21
N GLU A 76 -6.95 29.19 3.35
CA GLU A 76 -6.31 30.52 3.38
C GLU A 76 -4.81 30.35 3.08
N SER A 77 -4.24 31.28 2.31
CA SER A 77 -2.82 31.22 1.92
C SER A 77 -1.84 31.20 3.10
N LYS A 78 -2.26 31.71 4.26
CA LYS A 78 -1.43 31.75 5.49
C LYS A 78 -1.27 30.37 6.12
N GLU A 79 -2.27 29.52 5.94
CA GLU A 79 -2.33 28.19 6.55
C GLU A 79 -1.62 27.12 5.70
N LEU A 80 -1.31 27.44 4.43
CA LEU A 80 -0.66 26.52 3.49
C LEU A 80 0.66 25.95 4.03
N SER A 81 1.44 26.78 4.73
CA SER A 81 2.73 26.39 5.33
C SER A 81 2.60 25.26 6.37
N LYS A 82 1.47 25.19 7.08
CA LYS A 82 1.21 24.12 8.06
C LYS A 82 0.94 22.78 7.38
N ILE A 83 0.34 22.82 6.19
CA ILE A 83 0.10 21.62 5.37
C ILE A 83 1.43 21.17 4.75
N GLU A 84 2.20 22.09 4.16
CA GLU A 84 3.53 21.81 3.61
C GLU A 84 4.49 21.18 4.65
N GLY A 85 4.41 21.63 5.90
CA GLY A 85 5.20 21.10 7.01
C GLY A 85 5.01 19.60 7.26
N LEU A 86 3.83 19.03 6.97
CA LEU A 86 3.59 17.59 7.11
C LEU A 86 4.45 16.75 6.15
N PHE A 87 4.79 17.32 4.99
CA PHE A 87 5.49 16.58 3.94
C PHE A 87 7.01 16.66 4.09
N LYS A 88 7.52 17.77 4.60
CA LYS A 88 8.96 18.05 4.61
C LYS A 88 9.76 17.11 5.53
N PHE A 89 9.17 16.68 6.64
CA PHE A 89 9.86 15.90 7.67
C PHE A 89 9.47 14.43 7.71
N ASN A 90 8.68 13.97 6.74
CA ASN A 90 8.18 12.60 6.74
C ASN A 90 8.95 11.76 5.73
N GLU A 91 9.77 10.83 6.24
CA GLU A 91 10.60 9.93 5.44
C GLU A 91 9.79 8.96 4.56
N ALA A 92 8.50 8.74 4.87
CA ALA A 92 7.64 7.90 4.04
C ALA A 92 7.26 8.57 2.71
N ILE A 93 7.43 9.90 2.59
CA ILE A 93 7.11 10.64 1.37
C ILE A 93 8.34 10.70 0.47
N LEU A 94 8.24 10.12 -0.72
CA LEU A 94 9.29 10.19 -1.74
C LEU A 94 9.30 11.56 -2.43
N ARG A 95 8.12 12.12 -2.71
CA ARG A 95 7.95 13.42 -3.37
C ARG A 95 6.59 14.00 -3.06
N SER A 96 6.50 15.32 -2.94
CA SER A 96 5.26 16.07 -2.87
C SER A 96 5.32 17.29 -3.80
N SER A 97 4.15 17.73 -4.28
CA SER A 97 4.00 18.93 -5.08
C SER A 97 2.66 19.57 -4.75
N ILE A 98 2.67 20.84 -4.37
CA ILE A 98 1.46 21.64 -4.14
C ILE A 98 1.36 22.71 -5.20
N VAL A 99 0.22 22.78 -5.88
CA VAL A 99 -0.02 23.72 -6.97
C VAL A 99 -1.30 24.50 -6.70
N LYS A 100 -1.25 25.82 -6.86
CA LYS A 100 -2.44 26.67 -6.78
C LYS A 100 -3.32 26.45 -8.01
N LYS A 101 -4.60 26.14 -7.80
CA LYS A 101 -5.60 25.97 -8.85
C LYS A 101 -6.48 27.21 -8.97
N ARG A 102 -7.07 27.40 -10.16
CA ARG A 102 -8.02 28.49 -10.42
C ARG A 102 -9.43 28.17 -9.94
N ARG A 103 -9.78 26.89 -9.84
CA ARG A 103 -11.11 26.39 -9.50
C ARG A 103 -10.99 25.12 -8.65
N SER A 104 -12.08 24.76 -7.97
CA SER A 104 -12.25 23.46 -7.34
C SER A 104 -12.43 22.39 -8.43
N GLU A 105 -11.70 21.28 -8.31
CA GLU A 105 -11.84 20.09 -9.17
C GLU A 105 -12.46 18.98 -8.33
N THR A 106 -13.66 18.53 -8.71
CA THR A 106 -14.42 17.48 -8.02
C THR A 106 -14.44 16.16 -8.79
N GLU A 107 -14.25 16.22 -10.11
CA GLU A 107 -14.29 15.05 -10.98
C GLU A 107 -13.10 14.11 -10.74
N PRO A 108 -13.24 12.80 -11.00
CA PRO A 108 -12.13 11.87 -10.88
C PRO A 108 -10.91 12.28 -11.72
N SER A 109 -9.70 12.12 -11.18
CA SER A 109 -8.49 12.41 -11.95
C SER A 109 -8.26 11.38 -13.06
N VAL A 110 -7.64 11.83 -14.14
CA VAL A 110 -7.21 10.95 -15.26
C VAL A 110 -6.28 9.85 -14.75
N LEU A 111 -5.43 10.15 -13.76
CA LEU A 111 -4.52 9.19 -13.16
C LEU A 111 -5.26 8.06 -12.44
N LEU A 112 -6.34 8.38 -11.73
CA LEU A 112 -7.17 7.38 -11.07
C LEU A 112 -7.82 6.43 -12.08
N THR A 113 -8.42 6.99 -13.15
CA THR A 113 -9.05 6.19 -14.22
C THR A 113 -8.04 5.26 -14.89
N GLN A 114 -6.88 5.78 -15.29
CA GLN A 114 -5.81 4.98 -15.90
C GLN A 114 -5.33 3.85 -14.97
N THR A 115 -5.22 4.12 -13.67
CA THR A 115 -4.73 3.11 -12.72
C THR A 115 -5.75 1.99 -12.56
N ARG A 116 -7.04 2.32 -12.47
CA ARG A 116 -8.14 1.35 -12.39
C ARG A 116 -8.25 0.50 -13.64
N GLU A 117 -8.14 1.11 -14.82
CA GLU A 117 -8.16 0.40 -16.11
C GLU A 117 -7.00 -0.61 -16.20
N LYS A 118 -5.76 -0.17 -15.94
CA LYS A 118 -4.58 -1.04 -15.94
C LYS A 118 -4.71 -2.19 -14.94
N GLN A 119 -5.24 -1.94 -13.74
CA GLN A 119 -5.50 -2.98 -12.75
C GLN A 119 -6.53 -3.99 -13.24
N SER A 120 -7.59 -3.53 -13.91
CA SER A 120 -8.63 -4.40 -14.46
C SER A 120 -8.11 -5.30 -15.59
N GLU A 121 -7.26 -4.76 -16.46
CA GLU A 121 -6.62 -5.51 -17.55
C GLU A 121 -5.66 -6.57 -16.99
N MET A 122 -4.86 -6.20 -15.99
CA MET A 122 -3.92 -7.12 -15.35
C MET A 122 -4.64 -8.27 -14.63
N LYS A 123 -5.80 -7.99 -14.01
CA LYS A 123 -6.64 -9.02 -13.39
C LYS A 123 -7.21 -10.00 -14.43
N LYS A 124 -7.78 -9.49 -15.53
CA LYS A 124 -8.30 -10.32 -16.64
C LYS A 124 -7.21 -11.22 -17.25
N PHE A 125 -5.99 -10.69 -17.41
CA PHE A 125 -4.85 -11.47 -17.89
C PHE A 125 -4.44 -12.57 -16.89
N SER A 126 -4.46 -12.29 -15.59
CA SER A 126 -4.14 -13.30 -14.56
C SER A 126 -5.19 -14.42 -14.45
N GLU A 127 -6.47 -14.10 -14.61
CA GLU A 127 -7.58 -15.08 -14.57
C GLU A 127 -7.58 -15.99 -15.80
N SER A 128 -7.29 -15.46 -16.99
CA SER A 128 -7.15 -16.25 -18.22
C SER A 128 -5.93 -17.19 -18.18
N LYS A 129 -4.82 -16.78 -17.57
CA LYS A 129 -3.64 -17.65 -17.33
C LYS A 129 -3.87 -18.74 -16.28
N THR A 130 -4.90 -18.63 -15.45
CA THR A 130 -5.23 -19.62 -14.41
C THR A 130 -6.17 -20.69 -14.97
N SER A 131 -7.13 -20.29 -15.82
CA SER A 131 -8.02 -21.24 -16.51
C SER A 131 -7.34 -22.09 -17.60
N GLU A 132 -6.20 -21.65 -18.15
CA GLU A 132 -5.35 -22.47 -19.02
C GLU A 132 -4.50 -23.49 -18.25
N ARG A 133 -4.07 -23.18 -17.02
CA ARG A 133 -3.28 -24.11 -16.18
C ARG A 133 -4.12 -25.25 -15.61
N ASP A 134 -5.39 -25.00 -15.30
CA ASP A 134 -6.31 -26.05 -14.82
C ASP A 134 -6.74 -27.05 -15.90
N LYS A 135 -6.51 -26.74 -17.19
CA LYS A 135 -6.75 -27.70 -18.31
C LYS A 135 -5.55 -28.61 -18.61
N GLN A 136 -4.41 -28.37 -17.98
CA GLN A 136 -3.17 -29.14 -18.13
C GLN A 136 -2.75 -29.86 -16.84
N ALA A 137 -3.67 -29.99 -15.88
CA ALA A 137 -3.55 -30.94 -14.78
C ALA A 137 -4.35 -32.20 -15.13
N THR A 138 -3.74 -33.11 -15.89
CA THR A 138 -4.15 -34.52 -15.84
C THR A 138 -3.94 -35.05 -14.41
N PRO A 139 -4.89 -35.81 -13.84
CA PRO A 139 -4.83 -36.19 -12.44
C PRO A 139 -3.68 -37.17 -12.17
N ILE A 140 -2.66 -36.71 -11.44
CA ILE A 140 -1.66 -37.57 -10.80
C ILE A 140 -2.39 -38.35 -9.69
N LYS A 141 -2.95 -39.51 -10.05
CA LYS A 141 -3.58 -40.46 -9.11
C LYS A 141 -2.77 -41.76 -8.90
N GLU A 142 -1.52 -41.84 -9.37
CA GLU A 142 -0.77 -43.11 -9.35
C GLU A 142 0.61 -43.10 -8.66
N ILE A 143 0.98 -42.06 -7.89
CA ILE A 143 2.25 -42.08 -7.12
C ILE A 143 2.01 -42.11 -5.60
N LYS A 144 0.95 -42.80 -5.15
CA LYS A 144 0.69 -43.04 -3.72
C LYS A 144 0.80 -44.50 -3.28
N GLU A 145 1.21 -45.42 -4.17
CA GLU A 145 1.36 -46.83 -3.81
C GLU A 145 2.82 -47.30 -3.60
N GLU A 146 3.83 -46.61 -4.13
CA GLU A 146 5.23 -47.07 -3.99
C GLU A 146 5.95 -46.60 -2.70
N ALA A 147 5.40 -45.63 -1.97
CA ALA A 147 5.98 -45.19 -0.69
C ALA A 147 5.52 -46.03 0.53
N LYS A 148 4.75 -47.10 0.32
CA LYS A 148 4.22 -47.95 1.42
C LYS A 148 4.92 -49.31 1.57
N LEU A 149 5.90 -49.63 0.72
CA LEU A 149 6.61 -50.92 0.77
C LEU A 149 8.05 -50.83 1.31
N THR A 150 8.61 -49.64 1.50
CA THR A 150 10.02 -49.48 1.93
C THR A 150 10.21 -49.14 3.41
N GLU A 151 9.16 -48.81 4.17
CA GLU A 151 9.27 -48.60 5.65
C GLU A 151 9.00 -49.88 6.48
N LYS A 152 8.74 -51.04 5.86
CA LYS A 152 8.44 -52.29 6.59
C LYS A 152 9.59 -53.29 6.70
N VAL A 153 10.78 -52.99 6.19
CA VAL A 153 11.93 -53.92 6.23
C VAL A 153 13.07 -53.44 7.12
N GLU A 154 13.13 -52.15 7.50
CA GLU A 154 14.21 -51.62 8.35
C GLU A 154 13.93 -51.66 9.87
N ASN A 155 12.77 -52.16 10.31
CA ASN A 155 12.43 -52.23 11.74
C ASN A 155 12.64 -53.61 12.38
N PHE A 156 13.45 -54.51 11.77
CA PHE A 156 13.66 -55.88 12.28
C PHE A 156 15.08 -56.19 12.78
N GLU A 157 16.04 -55.28 12.70
CA GLU A 157 17.40 -55.54 13.21
C GLU A 157 18.03 -54.30 13.86
N LYS A 158 17.59 -53.98 15.07
CA LYS A 158 18.46 -53.52 16.17
C LYS A 158 17.66 -53.36 17.47
N GLU A 159 18.27 -53.85 18.55
CA GLU A 159 17.83 -53.83 19.95
C GLU A 159 16.92 -54.97 20.43
N SER A 160 17.49 -56.17 20.52
CA SER A 160 17.23 -57.04 21.69
C SER A 160 18.44 -57.89 22.02
N GLU A 161 19.32 -57.39 22.91
CA GLU A 161 20.13 -58.20 23.83
C GLU A 161 20.67 -57.28 24.95
N PRO A 162 20.97 -57.81 26.15
CA PRO A 162 20.01 -57.85 27.25
C PRO A 162 20.38 -56.95 28.43
N ALA A 163 19.37 -56.57 29.21
CA ALA A 163 19.53 -55.92 30.50
C ALA A 163 20.06 -56.91 31.55
N GLU A 164 21.33 -56.77 31.94
CA GLU A 164 21.85 -57.38 33.17
C GLU A 164 21.37 -56.62 34.42
N THR A 165 21.17 -57.39 35.48
CA THR A 165 20.54 -57.00 36.74
C THR A 165 21.57 -56.85 37.86
N LYS A 166 21.22 -55.99 38.83
CA LYS A 166 21.66 -55.90 40.24
C LYS A 166 23.03 -55.28 40.53
N GLY A 167 23.00 -54.38 41.53
CA GLY A 167 24.01 -54.34 42.59
C GLY A 167 24.56 -52.96 42.94
N ASP A 168 23.99 -52.37 43.99
CA ASP A 168 24.67 -51.65 45.08
C ASP A 168 25.98 -50.90 44.79
N ASN A 169 25.97 -49.56 44.95
CA ASN A 169 27.17 -48.80 45.30
C ASN A 169 26.97 -48.11 46.65
N LYS A 170 27.85 -48.48 47.59
CA LYS A 170 28.38 -47.60 48.62
C LYS A 170 29.53 -46.79 48.01
#